data_AF-A0A183DDM8-F1
#
_entry.id   AF-A0A183DDM8-F1
#
_cell.length_a   1.000
_cell.length_b   1.000
_cell.length_c   1.000
_cell.angle_alpha   90.00
_cell.angle_beta   90.00
_cell.angle_gamma   90.00
#
_symmetry.space_group_name_H-M   'P 1'
#
loop_
_entity.id
_entity.type
_entity.pdbx_description
1 polymer ?
#
loop_
_entity_poly.entity_id
_entity_poly.type
_entity_poly.pdbx_seq_one_letter_code
_entity_poly.pdbx_strand_id
1 'polypeptide(L)'
;MVDQQMGQDVAMKIFKGAPDPLSSQFRLTYNMVLNSLRLDSTKPEFMLENSFAQFQNYDALPQLYQNIDDKKKELAAYKIDDEAELAEYYQTEEQMNKVKKAVRSATTKPEHLLPFLQAGRLLHIVSSDRDFGWAALLNFHKKSNPVDPLGVDVLYVLDVLMLLSSESVKNLLDITQLRPPNSDEKGVLEAVSVAISCVSEISSVRVKLPQNLKTHESKQNVGRAIKVSRYRF
;
A
#
# COMPACT_ATOMS: atom_id res chain seq x y z
N MET A 1 16.29 22.56 -14.24
CA MET A 1 16.88 21.23 -13.96
C MET A 1 15.81 20.41 -13.28
N VAL A 2 15.52 19.20 -13.75
CA VAL A 2 14.54 18.29 -13.13
C VAL A 2 15.30 17.39 -12.17
N ASP A 3 15.06 17.56 -10.87
CA ASP A 3 15.85 16.91 -9.80
C ASP A 3 15.26 15.55 -9.35
N GLN A 4 14.13 15.12 -9.93
CA GLN A 4 13.44 13.89 -9.57
C GLN A 4 13.14 13.04 -10.81
N GLN A 5 13.23 11.72 -10.68
CA GLN A 5 12.79 10.80 -11.72
C GLN A 5 11.27 10.93 -11.91
N MET A 6 10.85 11.74 -12.87
CA MET A 6 9.44 11.89 -13.23
C MET A 6 9.03 10.74 -14.15
N GLY A 7 7.89 10.11 -13.86
CA GLY A 7 7.29 9.14 -14.77
C GLY A 7 7.04 9.76 -16.14
N GLN A 8 7.26 9.00 -17.22
CA GLN A 8 7.11 9.46 -18.60
C GLN A 8 5.72 10.09 -18.85
N ASP A 9 4.68 9.54 -18.23
CA ASP A 9 3.30 10.03 -18.36
C ASP A 9 3.11 11.42 -17.74
N VAL A 10 3.77 11.68 -16.60
CA VAL A 10 3.72 12.99 -15.92
C VAL A 10 4.45 14.04 -16.74
N ALA A 11 5.64 13.69 -17.26
CA ALA A 11 6.39 14.58 -18.13
C ALA A 11 5.58 14.90 -19.41
N MET A 12 4.97 13.89 -20.05
CA MET A 12 4.11 14.09 -21.21
C MET A 12 2.91 14.98 -20.90
N LYS A 13 2.27 14.80 -19.74
CA LYS A 13 1.15 15.66 -19.32
C LYS A 13 1.58 17.12 -19.10
N ILE A 14 2.78 17.36 -18.59
CA ILE A 14 3.27 18.74 -18.38
C ILE A 14 3.62 19.42 -19.70
N PHE A 15 4.28 18.70 -20.63
CA PHE A 15 4.74 19.30 -21.88
C PHE A 15 3.68 19.33 -22.99
N LYS A 16 2.79 18.33 -23.04
CA LYS A 16 1.81 18.14 -24.12
C LYS A 16 0.38 17.97 -23.62
N GLY A 17 0.13 18.05 -22.31
CA GLY A 17 -1.22 17.94 -21.77
C GLY A 17 -2.08 19.15 -22.13
N ALA A 18 -3.39 18.94 -22.08
CA ALA A 18 -4.35 20.03 -22.15
C ALA A 18 -4.18 20.97 -20.93
N PRO A 19 -4.50 22.26 -21.06
CA PRO A 19 -4.51 23.17 -19.91
C PRO A 19 -5.49 22.66 -18.85
N ASP A 20 -5.13 22.84 -17.58
CA ASP A 20 -5.99 22.42 -16.48
C ASP A 20 -7.28 23.26 -16.48
N PRO A 21 -8.46 22.63 -16.30
CA PRO A 21 -9.72 23.36 -16.22
C PRO A 21 -9.75 24.25 -14.98
N LEU A 22 -10.32 25.45 -15.11
CA LEU A 22 -10.52 26.35 -13.98
C LEU A 22 -11.52 25.73 -13.01
N SER A 23 -11.06 25.19 -11.89
CA SER A 23 -11.92 24.65 -10.82
C SER A 23 -12.15 25.70 -9.74
N SER A 24 -13.39 25.83 -9.29
CA SER A 24 -13.72 26.74 -8.20
C SER A 24 -13.15 26.24 -6.87
N GLN A 25 -12.43 27.10 -6.14
CA GLN A 25 -12.00 26.86 -4.76
C GLN A 25 -12.85 27.65 -3.75
N PHE A 26 -14.11 27.92 -4.10
CA PHE A 26 -15.01 28.67 -3.24
C PHE A 26 -15.17 27.97 -1.89
N ARG A 27 -14.89 28.70 -0.81
CA ARG A 27 -15.04 28.22 0.57
C ARG A 27 -15.64 29.32 1.44
N LEU A 28 -16.44 28.93 2.41
CA LEU A 28 -16.99 29.86 3.39
C LEU A 28 -15.90 30.30 4.37
N THR A 29 -15.85 31.60 4.63
CA THR A 29 -15.02 32.16 5.70
C THR A 29 -15.92 32.86 6.70
N TYR A 30 -15.50 32.90 7.96
CA TYR A 30 -16.25 33.56 9.04
C TYR A 30 -16.61 35.00 8.67
N ASN A 31 -15.67 35.75 8.08
CA ASN A 31 -15.89 37.14 7.70
C ASN A 31 -16.99 37.29 6.62
N MET A 32 -17.01 36.41 5.62
CA MET A 32 -18.05 36.43 4.57
C MET A 32 -19.44 36.17 5.16
N VAL A 33 -19.57 35.16 6.02
CA VAL A 33 -20.85 34.82 6.66
C VAL A 33 -21.33 35.96 7.55
N LEU A 34 -20.44 36.52 8.38
CA LEU A 34 -20.79 37.64 9.26
C LEU A 34 -21.21 38.89 8.47
N ASN A 35 -20.56 39.17 7.33
CA ASN A 35 -20.95 40.30 6.49
C ASN A 35 -22.29 40.08 5.78
N SER A 36 -22.55 38.85 5.31
CA SER A 36 -23.84 38.49 4.73
C SER A 36 -24.97 38.54 5.76
N LEU A 37 -24.75 38.06 6.99
CA LEU A 37 -25.75 38.17 8.06
C LEU A 37 -25.99 39.61 8.53
N ARG A 38 -25.01 40.51 8.35
CA ARG A 38 -25.13 41.93 8.70
C ARG A 38 -25.90 42.75 7.66
N LEU A 39 -25.88 42.32 6.39
CA LEU A 39 -26.56 43.01 5.30
C LEU A 39 -27.91 42.33 5.06
N ASP A 40 -29.02 43.00 5.41
CA ASP A 40 -30.38 42.45 5.26
C ASP A 40 -30.74 42.07 3.81
N SER A 41 -29.98 42.56 2.82
CA SER A 41 -30.19 42.31 1.39
C SER A 41 -29.56 41.03 0.85
N THR A 42 -28.58 40.41 1.53
CA THR A 42 -27.85 39.26 0.99
C THR A 42 -27.66 38.13 2.00
N LYS A 43 -28.49 37.11 1.88
CA LYS A 43 -28.38 35.88 2.66
C LYS A 43 -27.20 35.02 2.18
N PRO A 44 -26.46 34.36 3.09
CA PRO A 44 -25.34 33.51 2.72
C PRO A 44 -25.74 32.32 1.82
N GLU A 45 -26.98 31.84 1.92
CA GLU A 45 -27.54 30.78 1.08
C GLU A 45 -27.61 31.20 -0.39
N PHE A 46 -28.03 32.44 -0.65
CA PHE A 46 -28.08 32.99 -2.00
C PHE A 46 -26.69 33.08 -2.65
N MET A 47 -25.66 33.38 -1.86
CA MET A 47 -24.27 33.37 -2.32
C MET A 47 -23.78 31.95 -2.66
N LEU A 48 -24.23 30.95 -1.90
CA LEU A 48 -23.87 29.54 -2.14
C LEU A 48 -24.50 29.02 -3.44
N GLU A 49 -25.79 29.28 -3.64
CA GLU A 49 -26.53 28.84 -4.83
C GLU A 49 -25.96 29.42 -6.12
N ASN A 50 -25.54 30.69 -6.09
CA ASN A 50 -24.95 31.38 -7.24
C ASN A 50 -23.42 31.31 -7.30
N SER A 51 -22.80 30.45 -6.49
CA SER A 51 -21.35 30.29 -6.52
C SER A 51 -20.89 29.53 -7.77
N PHE A 52 -19.70 29.86 -8.28
CA PHE A 52 -19.13 29.15 -9.43
C PHE A 52 -18.89 27.66 -9.14
N ALA A 53 -18.60 27.30 -7.89
CA ALA A 53 -18.50 25.89 -7.47
C ALA A 53 -19.82 25.15 -7.66
N GLN A 54 -20.93 25.79 -7.27
CA GLN A 54 -22.26 25.20 -7.43
C GLN A 54 -22.65 25.06 -8.90
N PHE A 55 -22.32 26.07 -9.73
CA PHE A 55 -22.50 25.98 -11.18
C PHE A 55 -21.77 24.79 -11.80
N GLN A 56 -20.49 24.60 -11.46
CA GLN A 56 -19.71 23.46 -11.97
C GLN A 56 -20.28 22.10 -11.55
N ASN A 57 -20.79 21.99 -10.32
CA ASN A 57 -21.44 20.78 -9.85
C ASN A 57 -22.71 20.48 -10.66
N TYR A 58 -23.55 21.50 -10.89
CA TYR A 58 -24.78 21.34 -11.70
C TYR A 58 -24.48 20.99 -13.16
N ASP A 59 -23.47 21.62 -13.76
CA ASP A 59 -23.05 21.33 -15.13
C ASP A 59 -22.49 19.90 -15.28
N ALA A 60 -21.87 19.36 -14.23
CA ALA A 60 -21.39 17.97 -14.21
C ALA A 60 -22.50 16.93 -14.03
N LEU A 61 -23.68 17.29 -13.48
CA LEU A 61 -24.75 16.34 -13.18
C LEU A 61 -25.25 15.54 -14.40
N PRO A 62 -25.55 16.15 -15.56
CA PRO A 62 -26.02 15.40 -16.74
C PRO A 62 -25.04 14.31 -17.17
N GLN A 63 -23.73 14.59 -17.15
CA GLN A 63 -22.71 13.61 -17.47
C GLN A 63 -22.66 12.48 -16.44
N LEU A 64 -22.80 12.80 -15.16
CA LEU A 64 -22.87 11.78 -14.10
C LEU A 64 -24.12 10.89 -14.24
N TYR A 65 -25.28 11.46 -14.58
CA TYR A 65 -26.49 10.67 -14.84
C TYR A 65 -26.33 9.74 -16.05
N GLN A 66 -25.73 10.24 -17.13
CA GLN A 66 -25.39 9.40 -18.29
C GLN A 66 -24.45 8.25 -17.91
N ASN A 67 -23.39 8.53 -17.15
CA ASN A 67 -22.46 7.50 -16.68
C ASN A 67 -23.16 6.45 -15.80
N ILE A 68 -24.09 6.86 -14.94
CA ILE A 68 -24.89 5.93 -14.13
C ILE A 68 -25.74 5.02 -15.02
N ASP A 69 -26.42 5.59 -16.02
CA ASP A 69 -27.28 4.82 -16.92
C ASP A 69 -26.46 3.87 -17.79
N ASP A 70 -25.29 4.29 -18.28
CA ASP A 70 -24.39 3.43 -19.04
C ASP A 70 -23.85 2.29 -18.17
N LYS A 71 -23.45 2.57 -16.92
CA LYS A 71 -23.03 1.53 -15.97
C LYS A 71 -24.15 0.58 -15.56
N LYS A 72 -25.39 1.06 -15.46
CA LYS A 72 -26.57 0.20 -15.23
C LYS A 72 -26.84 -0.71 -16.42
N LYS A 73 -26.70 -0.20 -17.66
CA LYS A 73 -26.82 -1.03 -18.86
C LYS A 73 -25.71 -2.07 -18.95
N GLU A 74 -24.48 -1.69 -18.63
CA GLU A 74 -23.35 -2.62 -18.53
C GLU A 74 -23.67 -3.74 -17.51
N LEU A 75 -24.15 -3.37 -16.31
CA LEU A 75 -24.54 -4.33 -15.27
C LEU A 75 -25.64 -5.27 -15.77
N ALA A 76 -26.72 -4.72 -16.34
CA ALA A 76 -27.84 -5.51 -16.85
C ALA A 76 -27.46 -6.43 -18.04
N ALA A 77 -26.38 -6.13 -18.75
CA ALA A 77 -25.86 -6.98 -19.82
C ALA A 77 -25.11 -8.21 -19.28
N TYR A 78 -24.57 -8.16 -18.06
CA TYR A 78 -23.96 -9.33 -17.43
C TYR A 78 -25.07 -10.29 -16.96
N LYS A 79 -25.11 -11.47 -17.56
CA LYS A 79 -25.98 -12.56 -17.11
C LYS A 79 -25.09 -13.64 -16.47
N ILE A 80 -25.26 -13.82 -15.17
CA ILE A 80 -24.54 -14.82 -14.38
C ILE A 80 -25.56 -15.90 -13.99
N ASP A 81 -25.20 -17.16 -14.19
CA ASP A 81 -26.02 -18.29 -13.76
C ASP A 81 -25.94 -18.43 -12.24
N ASP A 82 -27.07 -18.74 -11.59
CA ASP A 82 -27.19 -18.96 -10.14
C ASP A 82 -26.58 -17.83 -9.26
N GLU A 83 -26.88 -16.57 -9.62
CA GLU A 83 -26.34 -15.36 -8.97
C GLU A 83 -26.51 -15.35 -7.45
N ALA A 84 -27.62 -15.87 -6.91
CA ALA A 84 -27.87 -15.90 -5.47
C ALA A 84 -26.87 -16.77 -4.72
N GLU A 85 -26.59 -17.98 -5.20
CA GLU A 85 -25.63 -18.90 -4.58
C GLU A 85 -24.20 -18.37 -4.71
N LEU A 86 -23.85 -17.82 -5.87
CA LEU A 86 -22.54 -17.22 -6.11
C LEU A 86 -22.31 -15.97 -5.23
N ALA A 87 -23.35 -15.16 -5.03
CA ALA A 87 -23.29 -13.99 -4.16
C ALA A 87 -23.02 -14.39 -2.70
N GLU A 88 -23.70 -15.43 -2.20
CA GLU A 88 -23.46 -15.96 -0.86
C GLU A 88 -22.04 -16.53 -0.72
N TYR A 89 -21.56 -17.27 -1.71
CA TYR A 89 -20.18 -17.76 -1.75
C TYR A 89 -19.16 -16.61 -1.70
N TYR A 90 -19.35 -15.60 -2.55
CA TYR A 90 -18.46 -14.43 -2.61
C TYR A 90 -18.47 -13.63 -1.30
N GLN A 91 -19.64 -13.44 -0.70
CA GLN A 91 -19.76 -12.78 0.61
C GLN A 91 -19.01 -13.56 1.70
N THR A 92 -19.11 -14.89 1.67
CA THR A 92 -18.39 -15.76 2.61
C THR A 92 -16.88 -15.66 2.42
N GLU A 93 -16.39 -15.67 1.17
CA GLU A 93 -14.98 -15.43 0.83
C GLU A 93 -14.50 -14.04 1.31
N GLU A 94 -15.30 -12.99 1.11
CA GLU A 94 -14.96 -11.64 1.56
C GLU A 94 -14.88 -11.56 3.10
N GLN A 95 -15.84 -12.17 3.80
CA GLN A 95 -15.82 -12.27 5.26
C GLN A 95 -14.61 -13.08 5.75
N MET A 96 -14.30 -14.21 5.11
CA MET A 96 -13.10 -14.99 5.43
C MET A 96 -11.83 -14.15 5.28
N ASN A 97 -11.72 -13.35 4.23
CA ASN A 97 -10.58 -12.46 4.02
C ASN A 97 -10.51 -11.33 5.06
N LYS A 98 -11.65 -10.77 5.48
CA LYS A 98 -11.71 -9.79 6.58
C LYS A 98 -11.22 -10.40 7.89
N VAL A 99 -11.68 -11.60 8.23
CA VAL A 99 -11.26 -12.32 9.45
C VAL A 99 -9.78 -12.67 9.39
N LYS A 100 -9.28 -13.21 8.27
CA LYS A 100 -7.84 -13.50 8.07
C LYS A 100 -6.98 -12.25 8.29
N LYS A 101 -7.39 -11.10 7.74
CA LYS A 101 -6.70 -9.82 7.95
C LYS A 101 -6.71 -9.37 9.42
N ALA A 102 -7.82 -9.57 10.14
CA ALA A 102 -7.93 -9.26 11.56
C ALA A 102 -7.05 -10.17 12.44
N VAL A 103 -7.03 -11.48 12.14
CA VAL A 103 -6.14 -12.44 12.82
C VAL A 103 -4.67 -12.08 12.57
N ARG A 104 -4.33 -11.75 11.31
CA ARG A 104 -2.99 -11.28 10.96
C ARG A 104 -2.62 -10.03 11.75
N SER A 105 -3.45 -8.98 11.74
CA SER A 105 -3.14 -7.74 12.46
C SER A 105 -3.00 -7.94 13.98
N ALA A 106 -3.76 -8.86 14.57
CA ALA A 106 -3.61 -9.24 15.97
C ALA A 106 -2.30 -9.99 16.23
N THR A 107 -1.91 -10.91 15.35
CA THR A 107 -0.71 -11.76 15.52
C THR A 107 0.58 -10.98 15.26
N THR A 108 0.57 -10.02 14.31
CA THR A 108 1.73 -9.18 13.99
C THR A 108 1.93 -8.02 14.97
N LYS A 109 1.15 -7.93 16.05
CA LYS A 109 1.43 -6.97 17.12
C LYS A 109 2.82 -7.23 17.71
N PRO A 110 3.62 -6.18 17.98
CA PRO A 110 4.97 -6.35 18.51
C PRO A 110 5.01 -7.21 19.78
N GLU A 111 4.06 -7.04 20.69
CA GLU A 111 3.97 -7.78 21.96
C GLU A 111 3.96 -9.30 21.78
N HIS A 112 3.27 -9.78 20.74
CA HIS A 112 3.15 -11.21 20.46
C HIS A 112 4.26 -11.72 19.55
N LEU A 113 4.77 -10.88 18.64
CA LEU A 113 5.78 -11.28 17.65
C LEU A 113 7.19 -11.34 18.26
N LEU A 114 7.53 -10.42 19.17
CA LEU A 114 8.88 -10.22 19.69
C LEU A 114 9.56 -11.49 20.25
N PRO A 115 8.90 -12.35 21.06
CA PRO A 115 9.52 -13.56 21.59
C PRO A 115 9.94 -14.55 20.50
N PHE A 116 9.29 -14.47 19.34
CA PHE A 116 9.49 -15.34 18.20
C PHE A 116 10.50 -14.77 17.20
N LEU A 117 10.94 -13.52 17.33
CA LEU A 117 11.94 -12.93 16.44
C LEU A 117 13.36 -13.40 16.82
N GLN A 118 13.71 -14.58 16.32
CA GLN A 118 15.04 -15.16 16.46
C GLN A 118 15.76 -15.21 15.13
N ALA A 119 17.07 -14.94 15.14
CA ALA A 119 17.92 -15.05 13.96
C ALA A 119 17.77 -16.43 13.29
N GLY A 120 17.58 -16.40 11.98
CA GLY A 120 17.36 -17.55 11.10
C GLY A 120 15.90 -17.97 10.91
N ARG A 121 14.94 -17.34 11.59
CA ARG A 121 13.52 -17.67 11.43
C ARG A 121 12.98 -17.21 10.08
N LEU A 122 12.10 -18.01 9.47
CA LEU A 122 11.43 -17.64 8.24
C LEU A 122 10.19 -16.78 8.51
N LEU A 123 10.13 -15.63 7.84
CA LEU A 123 9.05 -14.65 7.87
C LEU A 123 8.49 -14.50 6.46
N HIS A 124 7.17 -14.47 6.33
CA HIS A 124 6.53 -14.15 5.06
C HIS A 124 6.32 -12.63 4.97
N ILE A 125 6.90 -11.99 3.96
CA ILE A 125 6.93 -10.52 3.87
C ILE A 125 6.02 -10.05 2.74
N VAL A 126 5.05 -9.21 3.09
CA VAL A 126 4.14 -8.57 2.14
C VAL A 126 4.17 -7.07 2.37
N SER A 127 4.52 -6.30 1.35
CA SER A 127 4.58 -4.84 1.43
C SER A 127 3.82 -4.21 0.27
N SER A 128 2.93 -3.25 0.57
CA SER A 128 2.14 -2.51 -0.44
C SER A 128 1.48 -3.41 -1.49
N ASP A 129 0.82 -4.48 -1.04
CA ASP A 129 0.13 -5.48 -1.87
C ASP A 129 1.05 -6.33 -2.79
N ARG A 130 2.37 -6.21 -2.61
CA ARG A 130 3.35 -7.09 -3.25
C ARG A 130 3.81 -8.15 -2.28
N ASP A 131 3.73 -9.39 -2.71
CA ASP A 131 4.23 -10.53 -1.99
C ASP A 131 5.70 -10.78 -2.34
N PHE A 132 6.58 -10.68 -1.35
CA PHE A 132 8.01 -10.99 -1.50
C PHE A 132 8.34 -12.42 -1.08
N GLY A 133 7.34 -13.17 -0.61
CA GLY A 133 7.47 -14.53 -0.17
C GLY A 133 8.22 -14.67 1.15
N TRP A 134 8.86 -15.83 1.31
CA TRP A 134 9.58 -16.19 2.53
C TRP A 134 10.99 -15.62 2.58
N ALA A 135 11.29 -14.94 3.68
CA ALA A 135 12.57 -14.31 3.98
C ALA A 135 13.13 -14.83 5.31
N ALA A 136 14.45 -14.85 5.46
CA ALA A 136 15.10 -15.24 6.70
C ALA A 136 15.43 -14.01 7.55
N LEU A 137 15.00 -13.99 8.81
CA LEU A 137 15.33 -12.94 9.78
C LEU A 137 16.82 -12.99 10.14
N LEU A 138 17.53 -11.89 10.00
CA LEU A 138 18.93 -11.75 10.40
C LEU A 138 19.03 -11.17 11.81
N ASN A 139 18.43 -10.00 12.00
CA ASN A 139 18.42 -9.29 13.27
C ASN A 139 17.18 -8.38 13.35
N PHE A 140 16.90 -7.84 14.52
CA PHE A 140 15.92 -6.77 14.67
C PHE A 140 16.45 -5.68 15.60
N HIS A 141 16.04 -4.44 15.35
CA HIS A 141 16.43 -3.30 16.15
C HIS A 141 15.26 -2.34 16.37
N LYS A 142 15.31 -1.65 17.51
CA LYS A 142 14.30 -0.71 17.96
C LYS A 142 14.66 0.71 17.50
N LYS A 143 13.78 1.37 16.76
CA LYS A 143 13.91 2.79 16.38
C LYS A 143 12.82 3.63 17.05
N SER A 144 13.19 4.83 17.49
CA SER A 144 12.21 5.84 17.91
C SER A 144 11.50 6.40 16.67
N ASN A 145 10.20 6.68 16.76
CA ASN A 145 9.44 7.23 15.65
C ASN A 145 9.91 8.67 15.35
N PRO A 146 10.38 9.00 14.13
CA PRO A 146 10.84 10.35 13.79
C PRO A 146 9.70 11.37 13.73
N VAL A 147 8.45 10.92 13.61
CA VAL A 147 7.26 11.80 13.50
C VAL A 147 6.82 12.32 14.87
N ASP A 148 7.08 11.58 15.95
CA ASP A 148 6.69 11.97 17.30
C ASP A 148 7.75 11.54 18.33
N PRO A 149 8.84 12.30 18.51
CA PRO A 149 9.95 11.93 19.40
C PRO A 149 9.60 11.92 20.90
N LEU A 150 8.40 12.39 21.27
CA LEU A 150 7.83 12.35 22.62
C LEU A 150 6.83 11.20 22.80
N GLY A 151 6.45 10.51 21.71
CA GLY A 151 5.52 9.40 21.73
C GLY A 151 6.14 8.12 22.29
N VAL A 152 5.29 7.29 22.92
CA VAL A 152 5.66 5.94 23.40
C VAL A 152 5.76 4.94 22.23
N ASP A 153 5.49 5.38 21.00
CA ASP A 153 5.34 4.49 19.86
C ASP A 153 6.69 4.13 19.24
N VAL A 154 7.00 2.85 19.35
CA VAL A 154 8.32 2.30 19.05
C VAL A 154 8.24 1.54 17.73
N LEU A 155 9.06 1.95 16.77
CA LEU A 155 9.16 1.25 15.49
C LEU A 155 10.15 0.09 15.60
N TYR A 156 9.67 -1.11 15.31
CA TYR A 156 10.52 -2.29 15.19
C TYR A 156 10.93 -2.47 13.73
N VAL A 157 12.24 -2.43 13.49
CA VAL A 157 12.84 -2.67 12.18
C VAL A 157 13.51 -4.03 12.19
N LEU A 158 13.18 -4.84 11.20
CA LEU A 158 13.66 -6.20 11.00
C LEU A 158 14.64 -6.21 9.84
N ASP A 159 15.86 -6.69 10.07
CA ASP A 159 16.82 -6.94 9.00
C ASP A 159 16.58 -8.35 8.49
N VAL A 160 16.15 -8.47 7.24
CA VAL A 160 15.69 -9.72 6.64
C VAL A 160 16.42 -9.97 5.32
N LEU A 161 16.75 -11.23 5.08
CA LEU A 161 17.31 -11.69 3.81
C LEU A 161 16.17 -12.19 2.92
N MET A 162 15.94 -11.50 1.81
CA MET A 162 14.82 -11.75 0.91
C MET A 162 15.28 -11.80 -0.56
N LEU A 163 14.47 -12.44 -1.41
CA LEU A 163 14.67 -12.50 -2.85
C LEU A 163 14.07 -11.24 -3.50
N LEU A 164 14.88 -10.52 -4.26
CA LEU A 164 14.52 -9.28 -4.94
C LEU A 164 14.84 -9.36 -6.43
N SER A 165 14.15 -8.56 -7.25
CA SER A 165 14.53 -8.36 -8.65
C SER A 165 15.88 -7.62 -8.75
N SER A 166 16.63 -7.87 -9.82
CA SER A 166 17.94 -7.26 -10.10
C SER A 166 17.89 -5.73 -10.20
N GLU A 167 16.73 -5.17 -10.59
CA GLU A 167 16.51 -3.73 -10.64
C GLU A 167 16.39 -3.10 -9.24
N SER A 168 15.79 -3.83 -8.29
CA SER A 168 15.55 -3.37 -6.92
C SER A 168 16.81 -3.34 -6.05
N VAL A 169 17.88 -4.04 -6.45
CA VAL A 169 19.17 -4.04 -5.74
C VAL A 169 19.83 -2.65 -5.76
N LYS A 170 19.49 -1.80 -6.73
CA LYS A 170 20.09 -0.46 -6.87
C LYS A 170 19.58 0.55 -5.83
N ASN A 171 18.34 0.38 -5.34
CA ASN A 171 17.68 1.29 -4.39
C ASN A 171 17.16 0.51 -3.16
N LEU A 172 18.08 -0.01 -2.33
CA LEU A 172 17.74 -0.79 -1.13
C LEU A 172 17.12 0.03 0.01
N LEU A 173 17.15 1.35 -0.07
CA LEU A 173 16.70 2.26 0.99
C LEU A 173 15.17 2.52 0.93
N ASP A 174 14.57 2.49 -0.27
CA ASP A 174 13.14 2.74 -0.47
C ASP A 174 12.36 1.44 -0.68
N ILE A 175 11.73 0.95 0.39
CA ILE A 175 10.92 -0.29 0.38
C ILE A 175 9.80 -0.25 -0.67
N THR A 176 9.30 0.94 -1.03
CA THR A 176 8.23 1.14 -2.02
C THR A 176 8.66 0.85 -3.46
N GLN A 177 9.96 1.00 -3.74
CA GLN A 177 10.55 0.72 -5.06
C GLN A 177 10.99 -0.74 -5.20
N LEU A 178 11.04 -1.50 -4.10
CA LEU A 178 11.38 -2.91 -4.14
C LEU A 178 10.29 -3.70 -4.85
N ARG A 179 10.72 -4.65 -5.69
CA ARG A 179 9.85 -5.59 -6.40
C ARG A 179 10.32 -7.03 -6.13
N PRO A 180 9.37 -7.96 -5.92
CA PRO A 180 9.70 -9.37 -5.94
C PRO A 180 10.22 -9.75 -7.35
N PRO A 181 11.07 -10.79 -7.46
CA PRO A 181 11.48 -11.30 -8.76
C PRO A 181 10.27 -11.84 -9.51
N ASN A 182 10.16 -11.49 -10.80
CA ASN A 182 9.19 -12.12 -11.69
C ASN A 182 9.53 -13.61 -11.89
N SER A 183 8.56 -14.43 -12.28
CA SER A 183 8.73 -15.89 -12.45
C SER A 183 9.89 -16.29 -13.38
N ASP A 184 10.26 -15.43 -14.34
CA ASP A 184 11.33 -15.67 -15.31
C ASP A 184 12.69 -15.03 -14.92
N GLU A 185 12.76 -14.25 -13.84
CA GLU A 185 13.98 -13.58 -13.40
C GLU A 185 14.70 -14.36 -12.30
N LYS A 186 16.03 -14.49 -12.43
CA LYS A 186 16.87 -14.96 -11.33
C LYS A 186 16.98 -13.87 -10.28
N GLY A 187 16.12 -13.93 -9.27
CA GLY A 187 16.15 -13.02 -8.13
C GLY A 187 17.49 -13.05 -7.37
N VAL A 188 17.91 -11.89 -6.90
CA VAL A 188 19.11 -11.70 -6.09
C VAL A 188 18.71 -11.70 -4.61
N LEU A 189 19.46 -12.40 -3.77
CA LEU A 189 19.25 -12.40 -2.33
C LEU A 189 19.99 -11.23 -1.70
N GLU A 190 19.25 -10.30 -1.12
CA GLU A 190 19.81 -9.15 -0.44
C GLU A 190 19.20 -8.94 0.94
N ALA A 191 19.98 -8.30 1.80
CA ALA A 191 19.57 -7.94 3.16
C ALA A 191 18.88 -6.59 3.12
N VAL A 192 17.61 -6.54 3.53
CA VAL A 192 16.79 -5.33 3.55
C VAL A 192 16.24 -5.13 4.96
N SER A 193 16.20 -3.88 5.40
CA SER A 193 15.53 -3.49 6.64
C SER A 193 14.05 -3.23 6.36
N VAL A 194 13.15 -4.00 6.96
CA VAL A 194 11.69 -3.87 6.80
C VAL A 194 11.02 -3.53 8.12
N ALA A 195 9.89 -2.83 8.06
CA ALA A 195 9.07 -2.60 9.25
C ALA A 195 8.35 -3.89 9.67
N ILE A 196 8.07 -4.03 10.96
CA ILE A 196 7.30 -5.17 11.50
C ILE A 196 5.90 -5.32 10.85
N SER A 197 5.31 -4.21 10.39
CA SER A 197 4.02 -4.19 9.69
C SER A 197 4.04 -4.93 8.34
N CYS A 198 5.21 -5.09 7.73
CA CYS A 198 5.38 -5.85 6.49
C CYS A 198 5.35 -7.37 6.72
N VAL A 199 5.40 -7.85 7.96
CA VAL A 199 5.32 -9.28 8.27
C VAL A 199 3.87 -9.74 8.15
N SER A 200 3.67 -10.82 7.41
CA SER A 200 2.37 -11.45 7.25
C SER A 200 2.22 -12.71 8.07
N GLU A 201 3.21 -13.60 7.98
CA GLU A 201 3.20 -14.90 8.64
C GLU A 201 4.57 -15.21 9.22
N ILE A 202 4.57 -16.01 10.28
CA ILE A 202 5.77 -16.57 10.90
C ILE A 202 5.79 -18.06 10.69
N SER A 203 6.92 -18.61 10.27
CA SER A 203 7.13 -20.05 10.25
C SER A 203 7.73 -20.54 11.57
N SER A 204 7.47 -21.80 11.89
CA SER A 204 8.19 -22.54 12.93
C SER A 204 9.62 -22.91 12.51
N VAL A 205 9.91 -22.93 11.21
CA VAL A 205 11.20 -23.37 10.65
C VAL A 205 12.28 -22.32 10.86
N ARG A 206 13.47 -22.78 11.26
CA ARG A 206 14.67 -21.95 11.41
C ARG A 206 15.79 -22.47 10.53
N VAL A 207 16.37 -21.56 9.76
CA VAL A 207 17.52 -21.82 8.89
C VAL A 207 18.79 -21.42 9.64
N LYS A 208 19.84 -22.25 9.53
CA LYS A 208 21.15 -21.93 10.08
C LYS A 208 21.79 -20.79 9.27
N LEU A 209 22.03 -19.66 9.93
CA LEU A 209 22.69 -18.52 9.30
C LEU A 209 24.23 -18.67 9.39
N PRO A 210 24.97 -18.36 8.32
CA PRO A 210 26.43 -18.26 8.36
C PRO A 210 26.86 -17.01 9.16
N GLN A 211 28.04 -17.06 9.79
CA GLN A 211 28.57 -15.93 10.57
C GLN A 211 28.84 -14.68 9.72
N ASN A 212 29.15 -14.86 8.43
CA ASN A 212 29.42 -13.77 7.49
C ASN A 212 28.40 -13.77 6.34
N LEU A 213 27.46 -12.83 6.38
CA LEU A 213 26.42 -12.64 5.35
C LEU A 213 26.79 -11.58 4.29
N LYS A 214 28.02 -11.08 4.30
CA LYS A 214 28.50 -10.09 3.32
C LYS A 214 28.80 -10.70 1.94
N THR A 215 29.23 -11.95 1.91
CA THR A 215 29.62 -12.65 0.68
C THR A 215 28.38 -13.11 -0.11
N HIS A 216 28.39 -12.94 -1.43
CA HIS A 216 27.29 -13.38 -2.29
C HIS A 216 27.00 -14.89 -2.18
N GLU A 217 28.04 -15.72 -2.05
CA GLU A 217 27.90 -17.17 -1.88
C GLU A 217 27.18 -17.55 -0.58
N SER A 218 27.46 -16.85 0.52
CA SER A 218 26.81 -17.16 1.79
C SER A 218 25.34 -16.78 1.78
N LYS A 219 24.98 -15.66 1.13
CA LYS A 219 23.57 -15.29 0.86
C LYS A 219 22.88 -16.34 0.00
N GLN A 220 23.52 -16.81 -1.07
CA GLN A 220 22.96 -17.86 -1.94
C GLN A 220 22.73 -19.18 -1.19
N ASN A 221 23.62 -19.58 -0.28
CA ASN A 221 23.44 -20.79 0.52
C ASN A 221 22.20 -20.70 1.42
N VAL A 222 21.95 -19.55 2.04
CA VAL A 222 20.72 -19.31 2.80
C VAL A 222 19.50 -19.36 1.88
N GLY A 223 19.57 -18.76 0.69
CA GLY A 223 18.51 -18.86 -0.32
C GLY A 223 18.18 -20.28 -0.75
N ARG A 224 19.21 -21.13 -0.93
CA ARG A 224 19.02 -22.56 -1.20
C ARG A 224 18.33 -23.24 -0.02
N ALA A 225 18.72 -22.93 1.21
CA ALA A 225 18.07 -23.47 2.39
C ALA A 225 16.59 -23.03 2.51
N ILE A 226 16.25 -21.78 2.19
CA ILE A 226 14.86 -21.30 2.12
C ILE A 226 14.07 -22.09 1.07
N LYS A 227 14.63 -22.27 -0.14
CA LYS A 227 13.98 -23.06 -1.21
C LYS A 227 13.78 -24.52 -0.82
N VAL A 228 14.76 -25.15 -0.17
CA VAL A 228 14.66 -26.53 0.31
C VAL A 228 13.60 -26.65 1.40
N SER A 229 13.53 -25.71 2.33
CA SER A 229 12.49 -25.68 3.36
C SER A 229 11.09 -25.59 2.74
N ARG A 230 10.91 -24.75 1.72
CA ARG A 230 9.63 -24.63 0.98
C ARG A 230 9.27 -25.87 0.16
N TYR A 231 10.25 -26.67 -0.25
CA TYR A 231 9.97 -27.92 -0.97
C TYR A 231 9.59 -29.07 -0.01
N ARG A 232 10.07 -29.01 1.24
CA ARG A 232 9.86 -30.07 2.23
C ARG A 232 8.59 -29.90 3.06
N PHE A 233 8.10 -28.67 3.19
CA PHE A 233 6.93 -28.27 3.97
C PHE A 233 6.05 -27.38 3.11
#